data_AF-A0A7C1JNB9-F1
#
_entry.id   AF-A0A7C1JNB9-F1
#
_cell.length_a   1.000
_cell.length_b   1.000
_cell.length_c   1.000
_cell.angle_alpha   90.00
_cell.angle_beta   90.00
_cell.angle_gamma   90.00
#
_symmetry.space_group_name_H-M   'P 1'
#
loop_
_entity.id
_entity.type
_entity.pdbx_description
1 polymer ?
#
loop_
_entity_poly.entity_id
_entity_poly.type
_entity_poly.pdbx_seq_one_letter_code
_entity_poly.pdbx_strand_id
1 'polypeptide(L)'
;AQDIIAELISALDMKYEVAQFLYQLYDYFNRRLIEANVKKDGVPATEVQGYLKELRETWAKVVADVGPGAVPPPSAAGMEV
;
A
#
# COMPACT_ATOMS: atom_id res chain seq x y z
N ALA A 1 1.47 -13.34 -5.54
CA ALA A 1 1.80 -11.92 -5.27
C ALA A 1 0.63 -11.01 -5.64
N GLN A 2 0.13 -11.08 -6.88
CA GLN A 2 -1.05 -10.33 -7.32
C GLN A 2 -2.31 -10.65 -6.48
N ASP A 3 -2.50 -11.90 -6.07
CA ASP A 3 -3.63 -12.30 -5.20
C ASP A 3 -3.63 -11.57 -3.84
N ILE A 4 -2.44 -11.33 -3.27
CA ILE A 4 -2.30 -10.59 -2.01
C ILE A 4 -2.72 -9.14 -2.19
N ILE A 5 -2.33 -8.52 -3.31
CA ILE A 5 -2.73 -7.15 -3.62
C ILE A 5 -4.25 -7.06 -3.84
N ALA A 6 -4.84 -8.06 -4.50
CA ALA A 6 -6.28 -8.13 -4.70
C ALA A 6 -7.05 -8.26 -3.37
N GLU A 7 -6.54 -9.05 -2.42
CA GLU A 7 -7.11 -9.15 -1.08
C GLU A 7 -6.99 -7.82 -0.31
N LEU A 8 -5.83 -7.15 -0.39
CA LEU A 8 -5.64 -5.84 0.24
C LEU A 8 -6.60 -4.78 -0.32
N ILE A 9 -6.86 -4.80 -1.62
CA ILE A 9 -7.87 -3.94 -2.26
C ILE A 9 -9.27 -4.26 -1.72
N SER A 10 -9.60 -5.56 -1.61
CA SER A 10 -10.92 -6.01 -1.17
C SER A 10 -11.18 -5.71 0.32
N ALA A 11 -10.12 -5.61 1.12
CA ALA A 11 -10.18 -5.25 2.53
C ALA A 11 -10.35 -3.73 2.78
N LEU A 12 -10.31 -2.88 1.75
CA LEU A 12 -10.46 -1.44 1.89
C LEU A 12 -11.89 -1.03 2.23
N ASP A 13 -12.09 -0.28 3.32
CA ASP A 13 -13.36 0.38 3.60
C ASP A 13 -13.40 1.75 2.89
N MET A 14 -14.14 1.81 1.78
CA MET A 14 -14.27 2.99 0.92
C MET A 14 -15.00 4.17 1.59
N LYS A 15 -15.50 4.02 2.82
CA LYS A 15 -16.04 5.13 3.61
C LYS A 15 -14.95 6.11 4.08
N TYR A 16 -13.70 5.67 4.12
CA TYR A 16 -12.57 6.49 4.54
C TYR A 16 -11.85 7.09 3.34
N GLU A 17 -11.47 8.36 3.41
CA GLU A 17 -10.77 9.07 2.33
C GLU A 17 -9.43 8.40 1.96
N VAL A 18 -8.75 7.80 2.94
CA VAL A 18 -7.51 7.03 2.74
C VAL A 18 -7.68 5.84 1.79
N ALA A 19 -8.86 5.22 1.79
CA ALA A 19 -9.10 4.00 1.04
C ALA A 19 -8.99 4.26 -0.47
N GLN A 20 -9.45 5.44 -0.93
CA GLN A 20 -9.31 5.84 -2.33
C GLN A 20 -7.84 5.94 -2.75
N PHE A 21 -7.00 6.52 -1.90
CA PHE A 21 -5.57 6.64 -2.15
C PHE A 21 -4.87 5.27 -2.14
N LEU A 22 -5.17 4.42 -1.15
CA LEU A 22 -4.63 3.06 -1.07
C LEU A 22 -5.05 2.20 -2.26
N TYR A 23 -6.29 2.34 -2.72
CA TYR A 23 -6.79 1.67 -3.91
C TYR A 23 -5.95 2.01 -5.14
N GLN A 24 -5.68 3.31 -5.37
CA GLN A 24 -4.86 3.76 -6.51
C GLN A 24 -3.43 3.20 -6.44
N LEU A 25 -2.86 3.15 -5.23
CA LEU A 25 -1.53 2.60 -4.99
C LEU A 25 -1.47 1.10 -5.28
N TYR A 26 -2.46 0.35 -4.77
CA TYR A 26 -2.56 -1.10 -4.97
C TYR A 26 -2.86 -1.47 -6.43
N ASP A 27 -3.68 -0.69 -7.15
CA ASP A 27 -3.88 -0.85 -8.59
C ASP A 27 -2.54 -0.70 -9.35
N TYR A 28 -1.78 0.35 -9.03
CA TYR A 28 -0.45 0.56 -9.61
C TYR A 28 0.50 -0.62 -9.32
N PHE A 29 0.53 -1.11 -8.08
CA PHE A 29 1.34 -2.28 -7.72
C PHE A 29 0.96 -3.51 -8.52
N ASN A 30 -0.34 -3.77 -8.67
CA ASN A 30 -0.82 -4.90 -9.45
C ASN A 30 -0.34 -4.81 -10.90
N ARG A 31 -0.44 -3.62 -11.52
CA ARG A 31 0.06 -3.37 -12.87
C ARG A 31 1.57 -3.59 -13.00
N ARG A 32 2.38 -3.09 -12.05
CA ARG A 32 3.84 -3.28 -12.06
C ARG A 32 4.24 -4.74 -11.88
N LEU A 33 3.53 -5.49 -11.03
CA LEU A 33 3.74 -6.94 -10.87
C LEU A 33 3.37 -7.72 -12.13
N ILE A 34 2.31 -7.32 -12.84
CA ILE A 34 1.98 -7.89 -14.16
C ILE A 34 3.08 -7.58 -15.16
N GLU A 35 3.56 -6.34 -15.23
CA GLU A 35 4.64 -5.94 -16.12
C GLU A 35 5.94 -6.72 -15.86
N ALA A 36 6.33 -6.89 -14.59
CA ALA A 36 7.46 -7.72 -14.19
C ALA A 36 7.34 -9.15 -14.73
N ASN A 37 6.16 -9.77 -14.55
CA ASN A 37 5.91 -11.12 -15.01
C ASN A 37 5.92 -11.23 -16.55
N VAL A 38 5.31 -10.28 -17.25
CA VAL A 38 5.22 -10.25 -18.71
C VAL A 38 6.61 -10.03 -19.34
N LYS A 39 7.38 -9.08 -18.82
CA LYS A 39 8.73 -8.75 -19.32
C LYS A 39 9.81 -9.71 -18.79
N LYS A 40 9.47 -10.58 -17.85
CA LYS A 40 10.42 -11.40 -17.07
C LYS A 40 11.56 -10.55 -16.46
N ASP A 41 11.20 -9.34 -16.03
CA ASP A 41 12.10 -8.38 -15.39
C ASP A 41 11.69 -8.23 -13.93
N GLY A 42 12.64 -8.42 -13.01
CA GLY A 42 12.41 -8.30 -11.57
C GLY A 42 12.39 -6.85 -11.06
N VAL A 43 12.87 -5.88 -11.83
CA VAL A 43 13.00 -4.49 -11.39
C VAL A 43 11.65 -3.88 -10.96
N PRO A 44 10.53 -4.01 -11.72
CA PRO A 44 9.24 -3.50 -11.29
C PRO A 44 8.71 -4.16 -10.01
N ALA A 45 9.04 -5.43 -9.77
CA ALA A 45 8.63 -6.13 -8.55
C ALA A 45 9.42 -5.64 -7.33
N THR A 46 10.71 -5.35 -7.49
CA THR A 46 11.56 -4.77 -6.43
C THR A 46 11.10 -3.37 -6.04
N GLU A 47 10.66 -2.56 -7.02
CA GLU A 47 10.06 -1.25 -6.77
C GLU A 47 8.80 -1.37 -5.90
N VAL A 48 7.86 -2.24 -6.29
CA VAL A 48 6.64 -2.50 -5.51
C VAL A 48 6.97 -3.00 -4.10
N GLN A 49 7.98 -3.85 -3.96
CA GLN A 49 8.43 -4.33 -2.66
C GLN A 49 8.93 -3.18 -1.77
N GLY A 50 9.65 -2.21 -2.35
CA GLY A 50 10.09 -1.00 -1.65
C GLY A 50 8.90 -0.21 -1.09
N TYR A 51 7.92 0.08 -1.93
CA TYR A 51 6.72 0.81 -1.50
C TYR A 51 5.92 0.07 -0.43
N LEU A 52 5.75 -1.25 -0.56
CA LEU A 52 5.06 -2.06 0.46
C LEU A 52 5.80 -2.08 1.79
N LYS A 53 7.14 -2.03 1.76
CA LYS A 53 7.96 -1.96 2.97
C LYS A 53 7.76 -0.63 3.69
N GLU A 54 7.82 0.48 2.97
CA GLU A 54 7.57 1.82 3.53
C GLU A 54 6.15 1.93 4.09
N LEU A 55 5.15 1.45 3.34
CA LEU A 55 3.76 1.46 3.79
C LEU A 55 3.63 0.69 5.12
N ARG A 56 4.19 -0.52 5.20
CA ARG A 56 4.18 -1.33 6.44
C ARG A 56 4.88 -0.62 7.60
N GLU A 57 6.00 0.05 7.36
CA GLU A 57 6.73 0.79 8.39
C GLU A 57 5.90 1.97 8.91
N THR A 58 5.22 2.70 8.03
CA THR A 58 4.27 3.75 8.42
C THR A 58 3.11 3.19 9.25
N TRP A 59 2.49 2.08 8.84
CA TRP A 59 1.45 1.42 9.62
C TRP A 59 1.94 0.96 10.99
N ALA A 60 3.15 0.38 11.08
CA ALA A 60 3.74 -0.05 12.34
C ALA A 60 3.98 1.14 13.29
N LYS A 61 4.45 2.27 12.75
CA LYS A 61 4.66 3.50 13.52
C LYS A 61 3.36 4.04 14.08
N VAL A 62 2.31 4.10 13.27
CA VAL A 62 1.00 4.55 13.76
C VAL A 62 0.48 3.60 14.84
N VAL A 63 0.47 2.29 14.61
CA VAL A 63 -0.09 1.34 15.59
C VAL A 63 0.63 1.45 16.94
N ALA A 64 1.94 1.73 16.92
CA ALA A 64 2.71 2.01 18.13
C ALA A 64 2.31 3.33 18.83
N ASP A 65 1.91 4.35 18.07
CA ASP A 65 1.54 5.67 18.59
C ASP A 65 0.08 5.75 19.10
N VAL A 66 -0.86 5.09 18.39
CA VAL A 66 -2.31 5.22 18.65
C VAL A 66 -2.87 4.09 19.53
N GLY A 67 -2.08 3.06 19.83
CA GLY A 67 -2.51 1.89 20.61
C GLY A 67 -3.43 0.92 19.82
N PRO A 68 -3.54 -0.36 20.23
CA PRO A 68 -4.19 -1.39 19.43
C PRO A 68 -5.71 -1.13 19.30
N GLY A 69 -6.16 -0.66 18.14
CA GLY A 69 -7.59 -0.55 17.80
C GLY A 69 -8.04 0.70 17.05
N ALA A 70 -7.18 1.70 16.83
CA ALA A 70 -7.53 2.93 16.13
C ALA A 70 -6.89 3.00 14.74
N VAL A 71 -7.73 3.10 13.71
CA VAL A 71 -7.28 3.35 12.33
C VAL A 71 -6.70 4.77 12.30
N PRO A 72 -5.43 4.97 11.91
CA PRO A 72 -4.88 6.30 11.70
C PRO A 72 -5.73 7.07 10.69
N PRO A 73 -5.98 8.35 10.90
CA PRO A 73 -6.30 9.21 9.79
C PRO A 73 -5.12 9.20 8.79
N PRO A 74 -5.38 9.20 7.46
CA PRO A 74 -4.35 9.33 6.42
C PRO A 74 -3.52 10.62 6.50
N SER A 75 -3.80 11.50 7.45
CA SER A 75 -3.27 12.84 7.56
C SER A 75 -2.40 12.99 8.81
N ALA A 76 -1.37 12.16 8.93
CA ALA A 76 -0.35 12.33 9.97
C ALA A 76 1.04 11.87 9.49
N ALA A 77 1.52 12.45 8.39
CA ALA A 77 2.92 12.83 8.17
C ALA A 77 3.17 13.15 6.69
N GLY A 78 3.27 14.44 6.38
CA GLY A 78 4.18 14.99 5.36
C GLY A 78 4.37 14.21 4.06
N MET A 79 3.41 14.33 3.15
CA MET A 79 3.74 14.68 1.77
C MET A 79 3.93 16.21 1.74
N GLU A 80 4.93 16.71 2.46
CA GLU A 80 5.37 18.10 2.38
C GLU A 80 6.71 18.11 1.65
N VAL A 81 6.76 18.97 0.64
CA VAL A 81 7.97 19.46 -0.02
C VAL A 81 8.97 20.05 0.98
#